data_AF-A0A2S2KRF8-F1
#
_entry.id   AF-A0A2S2KRF8-F1
#
_cell.length_a   1.000
_cell.length_b   1.000
_cell.length_c   1.000
_cell.angle_alpha   90.00
_cell.angle_beta   90.00
_cell.angle_gamma   90.00
#
_symmetry.space_group_name_H-M   'P 1'
#
loop_
_entity.id
_entity.type
_entity.pdbx_description
1 polymer ?
#
loop_
_entity_poly.entity_id
_entity_poly.type
_entity_poly.pdbx_seq_one_letter_code
_entity_poly.pdbx_strand_id
1 'polypeptide(L)'
;MLNQIRGGEYKIMKVKLTVFVAVLTASLLLAGPSHAFAASSPSSRILAIVPTSVENIHSVIFEVCASDTVNMRAPEVIINSLAEVKNVKLSKVIAKGTCTTNAAQLSAFDPANIKIKVIDKSKLNTMVDQAEKNLIKIKSDISKTNAELQGLLDNIPGNTPTKKDDIAKINDLTSKLSELRMQLKDVRSEYHRLLYILKGN
;
A
#
# COMPACT_ATOMS: atom_id res chain seq x y z
N MET A 1 -55.34 -16.05 -25.86
CA MET A 1 -55.74 -17.45 -26.08
C MET A 1 -54.64 -18.15 -26.86
N LEU A 2 -54.24 -19.33 -26.38
CA LEU A 2 -53.39 -20.39 -27.00
C LEU A 2 -51.91 -20.03 -27.24
N ASN A 3 -50.99 -20.45 -26.36
CA ASN A 3 -50.41 -21.78 -26.08
C ASN A 3 -49.39 -22.31 -27.10
N GLN A 4 -48.22 -22.59 -26.52
CA GLN A 4 -47.27 -23.67 -26.81
C GLN A 4 -46.50 -23.65 -28.14
N ILE A 5 -45.17 -23.80 -28.03
CA ILE A 5 -44.41 -24.92 -28.60
C ILE A 5 -42.99 -24.96 -27.99
N ARG A 6 -42.69 -26.14 -27.43
CA ARG A 6 -41.41 -26.89 -27.31
C ARG A 6 -40.13 -26.11 -26.97
N GLY A 7 -39.37 -26.47 -25.93
CA GLY A 7 -39.00 -27.83 -25.53
C GLY A 7 -37.76 -28.28 -26.31
N GLY A 8 -36.59 -27.71 -25.97
CA GLY A 8 -35.30 -28.09 -26.52
C GLY A 8 -34.42 -28.74 -25.45
N GLU A 9 -34.20 -30.05 -25.59
CA GLU A 9 -33.25 -30.82 -24.79
C GLU A 9 -31.81 -30.39 -25.14
N TYR A 10 -31.07 -29.87 -24.16
CA TYR A 10 -29.64 -29.62 -24.32
C TYR A 10 -28.86 -30.91 -24.01
N LYS A 11 -28.35 -31.57 -25.06
CA LYS A 11 -27.39 -32.67 -24.96
C LYS A 11 -26.06 -32.13 -24.39
N ILE A 12 -25.72 -32.56 -23.18
CA ILE A 12 -24.40 -32.32 -22.57
C ILE A 12 -23.39 -33.26 -23.24
N MET A 13 -22.57 -32.72 -24.15
CA MET A 13 -21.40 -33.42 -24.67
C MET A 13 -20.34 -33.56 -23.58
N LYS A 14 -20.12 -34.80 -23.11
CA LYS A 14 -18.97 -35.16 -22.28
C LYS A 14 -17.71 -35.15 -23.15
N VAL A 15 -16.97 -34.05 -23.13
CA VAL A 15 -15.61 -33.98 -23.68
C VAL A 15 -14.69 -34.73 -22.73
N LYS A 16 -14.19 -35.89 -23.17
CA LYS A 16 -13.09 -36.60 -22.50
C LYS A 16 -11.82 -35.78 -22.72
N LEU A 17 -11.42 -35.03 -21.70
CA LEU A 17 -10.15 -34.32 -21.65
C LEU A 17 -9.07 -35.31 -21.20
N THR A 18 -8.36 -35.88 -22.17
CA THR A 18 -7.21 -36.75 -21.92
C THR A 18 -6.03 -35.90 -21.48
N VAL A 19 -5.73 -35.91 -20.18
CA VAL A 19 -4.58 -35.20 -19.59
C VAL A 19 -3.31 -35.98 -19.92
N PHE A 20 -2.52 -35.47 -20.86
CA PHE A 20 -1.13 -35.87 -21.05
C PHE A 20 -0.28 -35.22 -19.95
N VAL A 21 0.13 -36.02 -18.96
CA VAL A 21 1.15 -35.64 -17.99
C VAL A 21 2.51 -35.74 -18.67
N ALA A 22 2.98 -34.64 -19.24
CA ALA A 22 4.36 -34.51 -19.69
C ALA A 22 5.24 -34.13 -18.48
N VAL A 23 6.02 -35.10 -18.04
CA VAL A 23 7.13 -34.93 -17.09
C VAL A 23 8.17 -34.02 -17.75
N LEU A 24 8.27 -32.77 -17.27
CA LEU A 24 9.38 -31.88 -17.63
C LEU A 24 10.29 -31.73 -16.41
N THR A 25 11.37 -32.49 -16.48
CA THR A 25 12.53 -32.43 -15.62
C THR A 25 13.29 -31.12 -15.78
N ALA A 26 13.83 -30.65 -14.65
CA ALA A 26 15.06 -29.88 -14.51
C ALA A 26 15.12 -28.47 -15.13
N SER A 27 15.04 -27.47 -14.25
CA SER A 27 15.99 -26.34 -14.24
C SER A 27 16.01 -25.72 -12.84
N LEU A 28 17.01 -26.15 -12.07
CA LEU A 28 17.42 -25.54 -10.81
C LEU A 28 18.12 -24.21 -11.15
N LEU A 29 17.36 -23.12 -11.23
CA LEU A 29 17.96 -21.78 -11.27
C LEU A 29 18.28 -21.38 -9.83
N LEU A 30 19.57 -21.41 -9.53
CA LEU A 30 20.18 -20.77 -8.37
C LEU A 30 19.81 -19.29 -8.38
N ALA A 31 18.76 -18.93 -7.64
CA ALA A 31 18.55 -17.57 -7.19
C ALA A 31 19.71 -17.23 -6.25
N GLY A 32 20.76 -16.62 -6.81
CA GLY A 32 21.81 -16.02 -6.01
C GLY A 32 21.19 -15.03 -5.02
N PRO A 33 21.70 -14.93 -3.78
CA PRO A 33 21.17 -14.01 -2.80
C PRO A 33 21.38 -12.59 -3.31
N SER A 34 20.30 -11.96 -3.78
CA SER A 34 20.23 -10.52 -4.00
C SER A 34 20.75 -9.88 -2.72
N HIS A 35 21.93 -9.29 -2.77
CA HIS A 35 22.52 -8.60 -1.63
C HIS A 35 21.57 -7.46 -1.27
N ALA A 36 20.76 -7.70 -0.23
CA ALA A 36 19.98 -6.69 0.44
C ALA A 36 21.00 -5.76 1.11
N PHE A 37 21.47 -4.76 0.36
CA PHE A 37 22.12 -3.61 0.94
C PHE A 37 21.11 -2.96 1.86
N ALA A 38 21.37 -3.06 3.17
CA ALA A 38 20.57 -2.40 4.18
C ALA A 38 20.73 -0.88 4.01
N ALA A 39 19.87 -0.28 3.20
CA ALA A 39 19.90 1.14 2.89
C ALA A 39 19.07 1.88 3.94
N SER A 40 19.74 2.68 4.77
CA SER A 40 19.08 3.52 5.78
C SER A 40 18.20 4.62 5.17
N SER A 41 18.39 4.94 3.88
CA SER A 41 17.64 5.95 3.14
C SER A 41 17.15 5.45 1.78
N PRO A 42 16.06 6.01 1.24
CA PRO A 42 15.66 5.74 -0.15
C PRO A 42 16.78 6.03 -1.13
N SER A 43 16.86 5.24 -2.20
CA SER A 43 17.92 5.37 -3.20
C SER A 43 17.40 5.11 -4.61
N SER A 44 18.14 5.61 -5.60
CA SER A 44 17.91 5.33 -7.02
C SER A 44 19.23 5.08 -7.71
N ARG A 45 19.22 4.19 -8.70
CA ARG A 45 20.35 4.03 -9.62
C ARG A 45 19.85 3.83 -11.05
N ILE A 46 20.65 4.30 -12.01
CA ILE A 46 20.45 4.03 -13.42
C ILE A 46 20.94 2.61 -13.69
N LEU A 47 20.10 1.80 -14.34
CA LEU A 47 20.44 0.46 -14.78
C LEU A 47 20.92 0.47 -16.23
N ALA A 48 20.27 1.25 -17.09
CA ALA A 48 20.65 1.39 -18.49
C ALA A 48 20.15 2.72 -19.08
N ILE A 49 20.85 3.20 -20.10
CA ILE A 49 20.44 4.32 -20.94
C ILE A 49 20.42 3.80 -22.37
N VAL A 50 19.24 3.78 -22.99
CA VAL A 50 19.04 3.21 -24.33
C VAL A 50 18.64 4.34 -25.29
N PRO A 51 19.37 4.55 -26.41
CA PRO A 51 18.95 5.52 -27.42
C PRO A 51 17.60 5.12 -28.03
N THR A 52 16.78 6.10 -28.36
CA THR A 52 15.52 5.87 -29.08
C THR A 52 15.67 6.19 -30.57
N SER A 53 14.61 5.98 -31.37
CA SER A 53 14.61 6.36 -32.79
C SER A 53 14.58 7.88 -33.02
N VAL A 54 14.31 8.66 -31.97
CA VAL A 54 14.31 10.12 -32.03
C VAL A 54 15.65 10.63 -31.51
N GLU A 55 16.28 11.50 -32.28
CA GLU A 55 17.57 12.10 -31.93
C GLU A 55 17.50 12.82 -30.58
N ASN A 56 18.54 12.70 -29.77
CA ASN A 56 18.65 13.30 -28.44
C ASN A 56 17.57 12.87 -27.43
N ILE A 57 16.78 11.81 -27.70
CA ILE A 57 15.85 11.21 -26.75
C ILE A 57 16.35 9.83 -26.34
N HIS A 58 16.46 9.62 -25.02
CA HIS A 58 16.92 8.36 -24.43
C HIS A 58 15.86 7.76 -23.52
N SER A 59 15.74 6.43 -23.55
CA SER A 59 15.02 5.66 -22.53
C SER A 59 15.96 5.38 -21.37
N VAL A 60 15.70 6.02 -20.23
CA VAL A 60 16.45 5.82 -18.99
C VAL A 60 15.74 4.74 -18.17
N ILE A 61 16.38 3.59 -18.01
CA ILE A 61 15.92 2.49 -17.16
C ILE A 61 16.61 2.63 -15.82
N PHE A 62 15.83 2.70 -14.75
CA PHE A 62 16.34 2.93 -13.41
C PHE A 62 15.58 2.11 -12.38
N GLU A 63 16.23 1.86 -11.25
CA GLU A 63 15.56 1.30 -10.09
C GLU A 63 15.47 2.33 -8.97
N VAL A 64 14.45 2.14 -8.15
CA VAL A 64 14.19 2.93 -6.94
C VAL A 64 13.98 1.97 -5.80
N CYS A 65 14.71 2.15 -4.71
CA CYS A 65 14.65 1.32 -3.53
C CYS A 65 14.10 2.11 -2.34
N ALA A 66 13.19 1.48 -1.58
CA ALA A 66 12.78 1.99 -0.28
C ALA A 66 13.84 1.69 0.77
N SER A 67 13.83 2.43 1.89
CA SER A 67 14.65 2.08 3.04
C SER A 67 14.15 0.78 3.69
N ASP A 68 14.97 0.15 4.54
CA ASP A 68 14.57 -1.08 5.24
C ASP A 68 13.50 -0.85 6.32
N THR A 69 13.32 0.40 6.71
CA THR A 69 12.50 0.78 7.87
C THR A 69 11.13 1.30 7.50
N VAL A 70 10.96 1.87 6.29
CA VAL A 70 9.77 2.65 5.92
C VAL A 70 9.32 2.29 4.51
N ASN A 71 8.01 2.09 4.33
CA ASN A 71 7.43 1.94 3.00
C ASN A 71 7.45 3.27 2.26
N MET A 72 7.83 3.26 0.98
CA MET A 72 7.82 4.49 0.19
C MET A 72 6.49 4.63 -0.54
N ARG A 73 5.60 5.49 -0.02
CA ARG A 73 4.32 5.83 -0.66
C ARG A 73 4.48 7.01 -1.61
N ALA A 74 3.86 6.93 -2.78
CA ALA A 74 4.00 7.89 -3.88
C ALA A 74 5.46 8.35 -4.12
N PRO A 75 6.37 7.41 -4.45
CA PRO A 75 7.75 7.75 -4.76
C PRO A 75 7.83 8.79 -5.88
N GLU A 76 8.78 9.71 -5.76
CA GLU A 76 9.09 10.66 -6.83
C GLU A 76 10.57 10.65 -7.14
N VAL A 77 10.89 10.70 -8.42
CA VAL A 77 12.25 10.67 -8.91
C VAL A 77 12.46 11.82 -9.88
N ILE A 78 13.53 12.56 -9.68
CA ILE A 78 13.99 13.60 -10.58
C ILE A 78 15.07 13.01 -11.46
N ILE A 79 14.85 13.03 -12.77
CA ILE A 79 15.82 12.67 -13.79
C ILE A 79 16.24 13.99 -14.46
N ASN A 80 17.52 14.29 -14.46
CA ASN A 80 18.05 15.57 -14.91
C ASN A 80 19.15 15.35 -15.96
N SER A 81 19.07 16.10 -17.05
CA SER A 81 20.14 16.27 -18.04
C SER A 81 20.42 17.75 -18.26
N LEU A 82 21.41 18.08 -19.09
CA LEU A 82 21.66 19.47 -19.50
C LEU A 82 20.51 20.08 -20.32
N ALA A 83 19.65 19.25 -20.92
CA ALA A 83 18.57 19.68 -21.82
C ALA A 83 17.19 19.68 -21.13
N GLU A 84 16.93 18.73 -20.23
CA GLU A 84 15.61 18.51 -19.64
C GLU A 84 15.71 18.06 -18.17
N VAL A 85 14.78 18.54 -17.36
CA VAL A 85 14.50 18.00 -16.02
C VAL A 85 13.12 17.38 -16.01
N LYS A 86 13.04 16.10 -15.67
CA LYS A 86 11.79 15.34 -15.63
C LYS A 86 11.51 14.82 -14.22
N ASN A 87 10.32 15.11 -13.70
CA ASN A 87 9.82 14.51 -12.46
C ASN A 87 8.93 13.32 -12.81
N VAL A 88 9.30 12.14 -12.31
CA VAL A 88 8.57 10.89 -12.48
C VAL A 88 7.92 10.49 -11.16
N LYS A 89 6.59 10.60 -11.09
CA LYS A 89 5.78 10.09 -9.98
C LYS A 89 5.49 8.59 -10.19
N LEU A 90 5.88 7.74 -9.24
CA LEU A 90 5.58 6.31 -9.29
C LEU A 90 4.22 6.03 -8.63
N SER A 91 3.39 5.24 -9.29
CA SER A 91 2.03 4.94 -8.83
C SER A 91 1.98 3.87 -7.73
N LYS A 92 3.03 3.05 -7.62
CA LYS A 92 3.08 1.92 -6.69
C LYS A 92 3.82 2.30 -5.41
N VAL A 93 3.29 1.80 -4.29
CA VAL A 93 4.02 1.79 -3.01
C VAL A 93 5.18 0.81 -3.16
N ILE A 94 6.36 1.22 -2.73
CA ILE A 94 7.53 0.35 -2.66
C ILE A 94 7.64 -0.12 -1.21
N ALA A 95 7.55 -1.43 -1.00
CA ALA A 95 7.67 -2.00 0.32
C ALA A 95 9.09 -1.77 0.87
N LYS A 96 9.19 -1.61 2.19
CA LYS A 96 10.48 -1.46 2.87
C LYS A 96 11.48 -2.56 2.46
N GLY A 97 12.74 -2.18 2.23
CA GLY A 97 13.82 -3.10 1.82
C GLY A 97 13.64 -3.71 0.43
N THR A 98 12.73 -3.18 -0.40
CA THR A 98 12.53 -3.65 -1.79
C THR A 98 12.81 -2.55 -2.80
N CYS A 99 13.07 -2.96 -4.04
CA CYS A 99 13.30 -2.08 -5.16
C CYS A 99 12.28 -2.32 -6.28
N THR A 100 12.02 -1.30 -7.09
CA THR A 100 11.21 -1.40 -8.29
C THR A 100 11.93 -0.74 -9.48
N THR A 101 11.89 -1.42 -10.62
CA THR A 101 12.47 -0.92 -11.88
C THR A 101 11.41 -0.17 -12.66
N ASN A 102 11.80 1.01 -13.18
CA ASN A 102 10.96 1.85 -14.02
C ASN A 102 11.78 2.36 -15.21
N ALA A 103 11.08 2.93 -16.19
CA ALA A 103 11.70 3.59 -17.31
C ALA A 103 11.01 4.93 -17.58
N ALA A 104 11.80 5.89 -18.04
CA ALA A 104 11.29 7.18 -18.51
C ALA A 104 12.11 7.65 -19.70
N GLN A 105 11.45 8.31 -20.65
CA GLN A 105 12.13 9.00 -21.74
C GLN A 105 12.57 10.39 -21.29
N LEU A 106 13.79 10.77 -21.64
CA LEU A 106 14.37 12.07 -21.31
C LEU A 106 15.19 12.56 -22.50
N SER A 107 15.09 13.86 -22.81
CA SER A 107 15.98 14.49 -23.76
C SER A 107 17.36 14.77 -23.13
N ALA A 108 18.43 14.39 -23.83
CA ALA A 108 19.80 14.70 -23.43
C ALA A 108 20.70 14.74 -24.67
N PHE A 109 21.56 15.77 -24.76
CA PHE A 109 22.60 15.83 -25.80
C PHE A 109 23.75 14.85 -25.55
N ASP A 110 24.03 14.57 -24.27
CA ASP A 110 25.03 13.62 -23.84
C ASP A 110 24.44 12.72 -22.75
N PRO A 111 24.34 11.40 -23.00
CA PRO A 111 23.79 10.45 -22.02
C PRO A 111 24.64 10.37 -20.74
N ALA A 112 25.93 10.71 -20.78
CA ALA A 112 26.80 10.70 -19.60
C ALA A 112 26.42 11.75 -18.55
N ASN A 113 25.66 12.78 -18.94
CA ASN A 113 25.20 13.84 -18.04
C ASN A 113 23.84 13.55 -17.38
N ILE A 114 23.21 12.41 -17.68
CA ILE A 114 21.94 12.03 -17.08
C ILE A 114 22.17 11.63 -15.61
N LYS A 115 21.52 12.35 -14.70
CA LYS A 115 21.56 12.10 -13.25
C LYS A 115 20.17 11.76 -12.75
N ILE A 116 20.11 10.91 -11.74
CA ILE A 116 18.85 10.50 -11.10
C ILE A 116 18.91 10.73 -9.59
N LYS A 117 17.82 11.23 -9.02
CA LYS A 117 17.69 11.45 -7.57
C LYS A 117 16.27 11.17 -7.11
N VAL A 118 16.13 10.34 -6.07
CA VAL A 118 14.85 10.17 -5.35
C VAL A 118 14.57 11.39 -4.48
N ILE A 119 13.31 11.84 -4.46
CA ILE A 119 12.85 12.84 -3.50
C ILE A 119 12.59 12.14 -2.17
N ASP A 120 13.35 12.51 -1.14
CA ASP A 120 13.21 11.94 0.19
C ASP A 120 11.92 12.43 0.87
N LYS A 121 10.94 11.54 0.95
CA LYS A 121 9.69 11.72 1.71
C LYS A 121 9.63 10.78 2.93
N SER A 122 10.77 10.28 3.41
CA SER A 122 10.86 9.31 4.52
C SER A 122 10.11 9.79 5.76
N LYS A 123 10.33 11.05 6.19
CA LYS A 123 9.64 11.64 7.35
C LYS A 123 8.11 11.58 7.22
N LEU A 124 7.58 11.96 6.05
CA LEU A 124 6.13 11.91 5.81
C LEU A 124 5.61 10.46 5.80
N ASN A 125 6.35 9.54 5.19
CA ASN A 125 5.98 8.12 5.21
C ASN A 125 5.95 7.54 6.64
N THR A 126 6.92 7.90 7.48
CA THR A 126 6.93 7.52 8.91
C THR A 126 5.74 8.09 9.66
N MET A 127 5.37 9.35 9.41
CA MET A 127 4.18 9.96 10.02
C MET A 127 2.90 9.23 9.62
N VAL A 128 2.77 8.83 8.34
CA VAL A 128 1.63 8.04 7.88
C VAL A 128 1.59 6.66 8.53
N ASP A 129 2.74 5.98 8.64
CA ASP A 129 2.84 4.68 9.33
C ASP A 129 2.42 4.79 10.79
N GLN A 130 2.84 5.86 11.47
CA GLN A 130 2.46 6.10 12.86
C GLN A 130 0.97 6.39 13.00
N ALA A 131 0.40 7.23 12.14
CA ALA A 131 -1.03 7.52 12.12
C ALA A 131 -1.85 6.25 11.85
N GLU A 132 -1.41 5.39 10.93
CA GLU A 132 -2.06 4.10 10.65
C GLU A 132 -2.03 3.16 11.86
N LYS A 133 -0.88 3.03 12.53
CA LYS A 133 -0.77 2.26 13.79
C LYS A 133 -1.70 2.80 14.88
N ASN A 134 -1.78 4.12 15.02
CA ASN A 134 -2.66 4.76 15.98
C ASN A 134 -4.14 4.47 15.66
N LEU A 135 -4.55 4.52 14.38
CA LEU A 135 -5.90 4.15 13.96
C LEU A 135 -6.25 2.70 14.33
N ILE A 136 -5.34 1.76 14.09
CA ILE A 136 -5.53 0.35 14.43
C ILE A 136 -5.69 0.19 15.95
N LYS A 137 -4.82 0.85 16.73
CA LYS A 137 -4.87 0.81 18.19
C LYS A 137 -6.19 1.38 18.72
N ILE A 138 -6.58 2.58 18.31
CA ILE A 138 -7.82 3.23 18.78
C ILE A 138 -9.05 2.39 18.42
N LYS A 139 -9.10 1.80 17.21
CA LYS A 139 -10.20 0.89 16.84
C LYS A 139 -10.26 -0.34 17.74
N SER A 140 -9.10 -0.92 18.08
CA SER A 140 -9.00 -2.03 19.01
C SER A 140 -9.50 -1.64 20.40
N ASP A 141 -9.10 -0.47 20.90
CA ASP A 141 -9.50 0.03 22.22
C ASP A 141 -11.00 0.34 22.28
N ILE A 142 -11.58 0.91 21.22
CA ILE A 142 -13.04 1.07 21.09
C ILE A 142 -13.76 -0.28 21.15
N SER A 143 -13.26 -1.29 20.44
CA SER A 143 -13.86 -2.63 20.44
C SER A 143 -13.84 -3.24 21.85
N LYS A 144 -12.69 -3.15 22.54
CA LYS A 144 -12.53 -3.64 23.92
C LYS A 144 -13.45 -2.92 24.90
N THR A 145 -13.50 -1.59 24.84
CA THR A 145 -14.36 -0.79 25.73
C THR A 145 -15.84 -1.04 25.46
N ASN A 146 -16.26 -1.25 24.21
CA ASN A 146 -17.62 -1.68 23.90
C ASN A 146 -17.94 -3.07 24.46
N ALA A 147 -17.03 -4.03 24.32
CA ALA A 147 -17.22 -5.38 24.86
C ALA A 147 -17.31 -5.37 26.39
N GLU A 148 -16.49 -4.55 27.06
CA GLU A 148 -16.54 -4.35 28.51
C GLU A 148 -17.86 -3.73 28.95
N LEU A 149 -18.33 -2.70 28.24
CA LEU A 149 -19.61 -2.07 28.52
C LEU A 149 -20.79 -3.04 28.31
N GLN A 150 -20.78 -3.81 27.22
CA GLN A 150 -21.80 -4.84 26.97
C GLN A 150 -21.79 -5.91 28.05
N GLY A 151 -20.61 -6.43 28.41
CA GLY A 151 -20.48 -7.40 29.49
C GLY A 151 -20.98 -6.87 30.83
N LEU A 152 -20.77 -5.58 31.13
CA LEU A 152 -21.34 -4.95 32.33
C LEU A 152 -22.86 -4.89 32.27
N LEU A 153 -23.44 -4.51 31.13
CA LEU A 153 -24.89 -4.43 30.92
C LEU A 153 -25.57 -5.81 30.99
N ASP A 154 -24.97 -6.84 30.41
CA ASP A 154 -25.48 -8.22 30.43
C ASP A 154 -25.54 -8.80 31.85
N ASN A 155 -24.67 -8.33 32.75
CA ASN A 155 -24.63 -8.75 34.15
C ASN A 155 -25.61 -7.97 35.05
N ILE A 156 -26.29 -6.94 34.54
CA ILE A 156 -27.27 -6.15 35.29
C ILE A 156 -28.65 -6.76 35.11
N PRO A 157 -29.27 -7.33 36.16
CA PRO A 157 -30.60 -7.92 36.05
C PRO A 157 -31.64 -6.85 35.66
N GLY A 158 -32.36 -7.10 34.57
CA GLY A 158 -33.37 -6.17 34.03
C GLY A 158 -32.80 -4.93 33.34
N ASN A 159 -31.49 -4.92 32.99
CA ASN A 159 -30.81 -3.83 32.27
C ASN A 159 -30.91 -2.45 32.93
N THR A 160 -31.26 -2.39 34.22
CA THR A 160 -31.42 -1.14 34.97
C THR A 160 -30.36 -1.10 36.07
N PRO A 161 -29.27 -0.33 35.88
CA PRO A 161 -28.21 -0.24 36.89
C PRO A 161 -28.77 0.42 38.15
N THR A 162 -28.89 -0.37 39.22
CA THR A 162 -29.40 0.08 40.53
C THR A 162 -28.30 0.31 41.54
N LYS A 163 -27.12 -0.30 41.35
CA LYS A 163 -25.95 -0.08 42.20
C LYS A 163 -25.19 1.15 41.73
N LYS A 164 -24.83 2.02 42.68
CA LYS A 164 -24.04 3.23 42.44
C LYS A 164 -22.73 2.96 41.69
N ASP A 165 -22.07 1.84 42.02
CA ASP A 165 -20.81 1.44 41.40
C ASP A 165 -20.97 1.06 39.92
N ASP A 166 -22.07 0.40 39.55
CA ASP A 166 -22.36 0.03 38.17
C ASP A 166 -22.65 1.28 37.32
N ILE A 167 -23.43 2.22 37.87
CA ILE A 167 -23.70 3.52 37.22
C ILE A 167 -22.39 4.28 36.98
N ALA A 168 -21.51 4.33 37.99
CA ALA A 168 -20.23 5.02 37.87
C ALA A 168 -19.35 4.40 36.77
N LYS A 169 -19.26 3.06 36.71
CA LYS A 169 -18.50 2.35 35.67
C LYS A 169 -19.09 2.53 34.27
N ILE A 170 -20.41 2.49 34.12
CA ILE A 170 -21.08 2.77 32.84
C ILE A 170 -20.72 4.18 32.36
N ASN A 171 -20.79 5.18 33.24
CA ASN A 171 -20.46 6.55 32.90
C ASN A 171 -18.98 6.72 32.50
N ASP A 172 -18.07 6.06 33.22
CA ASP A 172 -16.64 6.08 32.89
C ASP A 172 -16.35 5.44 31.52
N LEU A 173 -16.87 4.23 31.28
CA LEU A 173 -16.72 3.54 29.99
C LEU A 173 -17.34 4.33 28.84
N THR A 174 -18.50 4.96 29.06
CA THR A 174 -19.17 5.80 28.05
C THR A 174 -18.35 7.05 27.75
N SER A 175 -17.78 7.68 28.78
CA SER A 175 -16.91 8.86 28.63
C SER A 175 -15.64 8.52 27.86
N LYS A 176 -14.97 7.42 28.24
CA LYS A 176 -13.80 6.88 27.54
C LYS A 176 -14.10 6.56 26.08
N LEU A 177 -15.27 5.98 25.80
CA LEU A 177 -15.69 5.66 24.43
C LEU A 177 -15.93 6.93 23.60
N SER A 178 -16.47 7.98 24.21
CA SER A 178 -16.61 9.30 23.58
C SER A 178 -15.24 9.88 23.21
N GLU A 179 -14.29 9.85 24.14
CA GLU A 179 -12.92 10.33 23.92
C GLU A 179 -12.21 9.54 22.81
N LEU A 180 -12.27 8.20 22.85
CA LEU A 180 -11.67 7.35 21.82
C LEU A 180 -12.26 7.62 20.42
N ARG A 181 -13.56 7.92 20.33
CA ARG A 181 -14.20 8.30 19.06
C ARG A 181 -13.73 9.66 18.55
N MET A 182 -13.51 10.62 19.44
CA MET A 182 -12.91 11.90 19.08
C MET A 182 -11.47 11.71 18.57
N GLN A 183 -10.64 11.00 19.32
CA GLN A 183 -9.27 10.67 18.90
C GLN A 183 -9.25 9.94 17.56
N LEU A 184 -10.17 9.00 17.33
CA LEU A 184 -10.29 8.30 16.05
C LEU A 184 -10.57 9.27 14.89
N LYS A 185 -11.46 10.25 15.09
CA LYS A 185 -11.78 11.26 14.09
C LYS A 185 -10.55 12.12 13.77
N ASP A 186 -9.84 12.56 14.80
CA ASP A 186 -8.69 13.46 14.66
C ASP A 186 -7.52 12.76 13.95
N VAL A 187 -7.14 11.56 14.39
CA VAL A 187 -6.07 10.77 13.76
C VAL A 187 -6.45 10.39 12.32
N ARG A 188 -7.74 10.11 12.05
CA ARG A 188 -8.20 9.83 10.68
C ARG A 188 -8.06 11.04 9.77
N SER A 189 -8.41 12.23 10.28
CA SER A 189 -8.23 13.49 9.56
C SER A 189 -6.74 13.72 9.24
N GLU A 190 -5.87 13.56 10.23
CA GLU A 190 -4.42 13.68 10.05
C GLU A 190 -3.87 12.69 9.03
N TYR A 191 -4.26 11.41 9.13
CA TYR A 191 -3.86 10.37 8.19
C TYR A 191 -4.21 10.73 6.74
N HIS A 192 -5.45 11.18 6.49
CA HIS A 192 -5.87 11.58 5.14
C HIS A 192 -5.16 12.84 4.65
N ARG A 193 -4.90 13.81 5.53
CA ARG A 193 -4.10 14.99 5.21
C ARG A 193 -2.67 14.61 4.80
N LEU A 194 -2.02 13.71 5.52
CA LEU A 194 -0.67 13.25 5.21
C LEU A 194 -0.62 12.51 3.86
N LEU A 195 -1.60 11.64 3.60
CA LEU A 195 -1.71 10.97 2.30
C LEU A 195 -1.91 11.94 1.14
N TYR A 196 -2.70 13.00 1.35
CA TYR A 196 -2.89 14.04 0.35
C TYR A 196 -1.59 14.77 0.03
N ILE A 197 -0.84 15.19 1.07
CA ILE A 197 0.48 15.82 0.91
C ILE A 197 1.46 14.90 0.17
N LEU A 198 1.48 13.60 0.50
CA LEU A 198 2.39 12.63 -0.12
C LEU A 198 2.18 12.47 -1.62
N LYS A 199 0.93 12.41 -2.08
CA LYS A 199 0.60 12.23 -3.50
C LYS A 199 1.02 13.43 -4.36
N GLY A 200 1.21 14.59 -3.72
CA GLY A 200 1.46 15.86 -4.37
C GLY A 200 0.24 16.29 -5.19
N ASN A 201 -0.01 17.60 -5.24
CA ASN A 201 -0.92 18.13 -6.25
C ASN A 201 -0.41 17.81 -7.67
#